data_AF-A0A7V3T4C4-F1
#
_entry.id   AF-A0A7V3T4C4-F1
#
_cell.length_a   1.000
_cell.length_b   1.000
_cell.length_c   1.000
_cell.angle_alpha   90.00
_cell.angle_beta   90.00
_cell.angle_gamma   90.00
#
_symmetry.space_group_name_H-M   'P 1'
#
loop_
_entity.id
_entity.type
_entity.pdbx_description
1 polymer ?
#
loop_
_entity_poly.entity_id
_entity_poly.type
_entity_poly.pdbx_seq_one_letter_code
_entity_poly.pdbx_strand_id
1 'polypeptide(L)'
;MTTETWLKIIAAIIGVPLAMALPALAILGIRYRITERHLVISWLGIPVRWVRLDRIRSVGTTPVWWAERWPNALRWRGRYLVVRKQGWLFKHMIITPRNPFVFRAELLRARDAFLNSATAAQPASPEPAPAQPTPTQNQQTDFKASA
;
A
#
# COMPACT_ATOMS: atom_id res chain seq x y z
N MET A 1 -15.97 -10.14 -55.99
CA MET A 1 -15.68 -9.59 -54.65
C MET A 1 -15.84 -8.08 -54.71
N THR A 2 -16.70 -7.50 -53.88
CA THR A 2 -16.97 -6.05 -53.86
C THR A 2 -15.99 -5.33 -52.93
N THR A 3 -15.72 -4.04 -53.17
CA THR A 3 -14.89 -3.17 -52.31
C THR A 3 -15.36 -3.15 -50.86
N GLU A 4 -16.68 -3.27 -50.63
CA GLU A 4 -17.29 -3.42 -49.31
C GLU A 4 -16.78 -4.68 -48.57
N THR A 5 -16.56 -5.77 -49.29
CA THR A 5 -16.05 -7.02 -48.72
C THR A 5 -14.61 -6.85 -48.24
N TRP A 6 -13.77 -6.15 -49.03
CA TRP A 6 -12.39 -5.84 -48.66
C TRP A 6 -12.30 -4.93 -47.44
N LEU A 7 -13.16 -3.90 -47.36
CA LEU A 7 -13.22 -3.02 -46.19
C LEU A 7 -13.58 -3.79 -44.91
N LYS A 8 -14.56 -4.70 -44.96
CA LYS A 8 -14.94 -5.54 -43.82
C LYS A 8 -13.80 -6.46 -43.39
N ILE A 9 -13.08 -7.06 -44.34
CA ILE A 9 -11.92 -7.92 -44.07
C ILE A 9 -10.81 -7.12 -43.38
N ILE A 10 -10.46 -5.94 -43.90
CA ILE A 10 -9.43 -5.07 -43.31
C ILE A 10 -9.84 -4.61 -41.90
N ALA A 11 -11.09 -4.19 -41.73
CA ALA A 11 -11.62 -3.77 -40.43
C ALA A 11 -11.62 -4.91 -39.41
N ALA A 12 -11.91 -6.15 -39.81
CA ALA A 12 -11.82 -7.31 -38.92
C ALA A 12 -10.37 -7.66 -38.56
N ILE A 13 -9.46 -7.63 -39.54
CA ILE A 13 -8.03 -7.94 -39.34
C ILE A 13 -7.38 -6.93 -38.40
N ILE A 14 -7.78 -5.65 -38.42
CA ILE A 14 -7.20 -4.61 -37.55
C ILE A 14 -8.00 -4.49 -36.24
N GLY A 15 -9.32 -4.48 -36.33
CA GLY A 15 -10.21 -4.22 -35.20
C GLY A 15 -10.15 -5.32 -34.14
N VAL A 16 -10.09 -6.59 -34.53
CA VAL A 16 -10.01 -7.72 -33.59
C VAL A 16 -8.71 -7.72 -32.77
N PRO A 17 -7.50 -7.64 -33.37
CA PRO A 17 -6.28 -7.56 -32.58
C PRO A 17 -6.18 -6.26 -31.79
N LEU A 18 -6.68 -5.13 -32.30
CA LEU A 18 -6.71 -3.88 -31.54
C LEU A 18 -7.57 -4.01 -30.29
N ALA A 19 -8.77 -4.58 -30.42
CA ALA A 19 -9.69 -4.82 -29.30
C ALA A 19 -9.13 -5.81 -28.27
N MET A 20 -8.30 -6.76 -28.68
CA MET A 20 -7.60 -7.68 -27.77
C MET A 20 -6.33 -7.08 -27.17
N ALA A 21 -5.58 -6.27 -27.93
CA ALA A 21 -4.32 -5.70 -27.52
C ALA A 21 -4.50 -4.58 -26.48
N LEU A 22 -5.52 -3.72 -26.63
CA LEU A 22 -5.84 -2.64 -25.69
C LEU A 22 -5.97 -3.12 -24.23
N PRO A 23 -6.85 -4.10 -23.91
CA PRO A 23 -6.97 -4.60 -22.55
C PRO A 23 -5.71 -5.38 -22.11
N ALA A 24 -5.03 -6.07 -23.01
CA ALA A 24 -3.75 -6.71 -22.68
C ALA A 24 -2.70 -5.66 -22.27
N LEU A 25 -2.55 -4.57 -23.02
CA LEU A 25 -1.62 -3.49 -22.73
C LEU A 25 -1.96 -2.80 -21.40
N ALA A 26 -3.26 -2.62 -21.13
CA ALA A 26 -3.74 -2.10 -19.84
C ALA A 26 -3.30 -2.99 -18.67
N ILE A 27 -3.42 -4.31 -18.78
CA ILE A 27 -2.98 -5.24 -17.72
C ILE A 27 -1.46 -5.22 -17.56
N LEU A 28 -0.70 -5.15 -18.67
CA LEU A 28 0.76 -5.08 -18.65
C LEU A 28 1.33 -3.74 -18.14
N GLY A 29 0.50 -2.71 -18.01
CA GLY A 29 0.89 -1.38 -17.55
C GLY A 29 1.05 -1.26 -16.03
N ILE A 30 0.79 -2.31 -15.25
CA ILE A 30 0.80 -2.23 -13.78
C ILE A 30 2.24 -2.29 -13.26
N ARG A 31 2.69 -1.23 -12.59
CA ARG A 31 4.00 -1.18 -11.93
C ARG A 31 3.82 -1.20 -10.42
N TYR A 32 4.73 -1.88 -9.73
CA TYR A 32 4.76 -1.90 -8.27
C TYR A 32 6.04 -1.22 -7.82
N ARG A 33 5.93 -0.26 -6.91
CA ARG A 33 7.07 0.43 -6.32
C ARG A 33 6.98 0.33 -4.81
N ILE A 34 8.06 -0.13 -4.18
CA ILE A 34 8.20 -0.15 -2.73
C ILE A 34 8.90 1.16 -2.36
N THR A 35 8.21 1.98 -1.57
CA THR A 35 8.76 3.19 -0.94
C THR A 35 8.99 2.91 0.54
N GLU A 36 9.74 3.77 1.24
CA GLU A 36 10.09 3.63 2.67
C GLU A 36 8.88 3.47 3.61
N ARG A 37 7.71 4.01 3.24
CA ARG A 37 6.50 3.98 4.08
C ARG A 37 5.32 3.26 3.42
N HIS A 38 5.34 3.13 2.09
CA HIS A 38 4.20 2.69 1.30
C HIS A 38 4.62 1.78 0.15
N LEU A 39 3.83 0.74 -0.08
CA LEU A 39 3.77 0.01 -1.34
C LEU A 39 2.81 0.75 -2.28
N VAL A 40 3.35 1.31 -3.36
CA VAL A 40 2.61 2.04 -4.39
C VAL A 40 2.34 1.12 -5.57
N ILE A 41 1.07 1.01 -5.94
CA ILE A 41 0.62 0.34 -7.16
C ILE A 41 0.31 1.44 -8.17
N SER A 42 1.08 1.47 -9.25
CA SER A 42 0.92 2.39 -10.36
C SER A 42 0.31 1.67 -11.54
N TRP A 43 -0.61 2.30 -12.25
CA TRP A 43 -1.12 1.82 -13.52
C TRP A 43 -0.74 2.82 -14.60
N LEU A 44 0.02 2.36 -15.59
CA LEU A 44 0.50 3.18 -16.71
C LEU A 44 1.24 4.47 -16.26
N GLY A 45 1.91 4.41 -15.11
CA GLY A 45 2.61 5.55 -14.50
C GLY A 45 1.78 6.37 -13.50
N ILE A 46 0.46 6.21 -13.49
CA ILE A 46 -0.42 6.89 -12.54
C ILE A 46 -0.50 6.07 -11.24
N PRO A 47 -0.18 6.63 -10.06
CA PRO A 47 -0.32 5.90 -8.80
C PRO A 47 -1.80 5.69 -8.46
N VAL A 48 -2.29 4.45 -8.60
CA VAL A 48 -3.69 4.11 -8.36
C VAL A 48 -3.95 3.84 -6.88
N ARG A 49 -2.99 3.21 -6.19
CA ARG A 49 -3.21 2.79 -4.80
C ARG A 49 -1.97 2.78 -3.96
N TRP A 50 -2.10 3.29 -2.73
CA TRP A 50 -1.03 3.30 -1.73
C TRP A 50 -1.39 2.37 -0.58
N VAL A 51 -0.48 1.45 -0.26
CA VAL A 51 -0.64 0.50 0.84
C VAL A 51 0.46 0.76 1.86
N ARG A 52 0.08 1.12 3.09
CA ARG A 52 1.07 1.34 4.16
C ARG A 52 1.76 0.03 4.56
N LEU A 53 3.08 0.10 4.81
CA LEU A 53 3.88 -1.06 5.20
C LEU A 53 3.50 -1.61 6.59
N ASP A 54 3.12 -0.76 7.56
CA ASP A 54 2.71 -1.19 8.91
C ASP A 54 1.48 -2.10 8.91
N ARG A 55 0.58 -1.90 7.94
CA ARG A 55 -0.61 -2.73 7.83
C ARG A 55 -0.31 -4.08 7.19
N ILE A 56 0.89 -4.34 6.67
CA ILE A 56 1.21 -5.62 6.02
C ILE A 56 1.59 -6.65 7.08
N ARG A 57 0.66 -7.57 7.38
CA ARG A 57 0.86 -8.62 8.37
C ARG A 57 1.76 -9.74 7.84
N SER A 58 1.51 -10.20 6.62
CA SER A 58 2.29 -11.26 6.01
C SER A 58 2.17 -11.29 4.49
N VAL A 59 3.15 -11.93 3.86
CA VAL A 59 3.26 -12.05 2.41
C VAL A 59 3.50 -13.52 2.08
N GLY A 60 2.61 -14.11 1.27
CA GLY A 60 2.64 -15.53 0.94
C GLY A 60 2.12 -15.83 -0.46
N THR A 61 2.02 -17.11 -0.80
CA THR A 61 1.58 -17.61 -2.12
C THR A 61 0.27 -18.39 -2.05
N THR A 62 -0.39 -18.40 -0.88
CA THR A 62 -1.66 -19.11 -0.71
C THR A 62 -2.77 -18.36 -1.45
N PRO A 63 -3.48 -18.99 -2.41
CA PRO A 63 -4.59 -18.34 -3.09
C PRO A 63 -5.71 -18.06 -2.10
N VAL A 64 -6.23 -16.84 -2.14
CA VAL A 64 -7.39 -16.44 -1.33
C VAL A 64 -8.49 -16.02 -2.30
N TRP A 65 -9.70 -16.54 -2.07
CA TRP A 65 -10.84 -16.31 -2.96
C TRP A 65 -11.30 -14.85 -2.92
N TRP A 66 -11.32 -14.27 -1.73
CA TRP A 66 -11.66 -12.86 -1.48
C TRP A 66 -10.41 -11.99 -1.37
N ALA A 67 -9.76 -11.78 -2.52
CA ALA A 67 -8.59 -10.92 -2.60
C ALA A 67 -8.69 -9.98 -3.80
N GLU A 68 -8.26 -8.74 -3.59
CA GLU A 68 -8.21 -7.74 -4.64
C GLU A 68 -7.07 -8.08 -5.61
N ARG A 69 -7.43 -8.34 -6.87
CA ARG A 69 -6.48 -8.82 -7.89
C ARG A 69 -5.92 -7.65 -8.68
N TRP A 70 -4.61 -7.49 -8.62
CA TRP A 70 -3.84 -6.54 -9.41
C TRP A 70 -2.86 -7.32 -10.30
N PRO A 71 -3.32 -7.96 -11.39
CA PRO A 71 -2.46 -8.74 -12.28
C PRO A 71 -1.63 -7.81 -13.18
N ASN A 72 -0.31 -8.03 -13.26
CA ASN A 72 0.58 -7.30 -14.18
C ASN A 72 1.01 -8.13 -15.40
N ALA A 73 0.79 -9.44 -15.36
CA ALA A 73 1.12 -10.33 -16.47
C ALA A 73 -0.18 -10.93 -17.01
N LEU A 74 -0.26 -11.25 -18.30
CA LEU A 74 -1.36 -12.06 -18.84
C LEU A 74 -1.18 -13.56 -18.52
N ARG A 75 0.05 -13.99 -18.17
CA ARG A 75 0.38 -15.37 -17.76
C ARG A 75 0.54 -15.43 -16.23
N TRP A 76 -0.53 -15.81 -15.55
CA TRP A 76 -0.62 -15.82 -14.07
C TRP A 76 -0.05 -17.07 -13.39
N ARG A 77 0.22 -18.13 -14.16
CA ARG A 77 0.61 -19.45 -13.61
C ARG A 77 1.90 -19.35 -12.79
N GLY A 78 1.77 -19.45 -11.47
CA GLY A 78 2.86 -19.62 -10.51
C GLY A 78 3.59 -18.35 -10.04
N ARG A 79 3.17 -17.15 -10.45
CA ARG A 79 3.90 -15.89 -10.16
C ARG A 79 3.10 -14.85 -9.38
N TYR A 80 2.22 -15.29 -8.50
CA TYR A 80 1.39 -14.39 -7.71
C TYR A 80 1.87 -14.33 -6.26
N LEU A 81 1.79 -13.15 -5.68
CA LEU A 81 2.13 -12.88 -4.30
C LEU A 81 0.91 -12.27 -3.61
N VAL A 82 0.52 -12.89 -2.51
CA VAL A 82 -0.62 -12.46 -1.71
C VAL A 82 -0.12 -11.65 -0.54
N VAL A 83 -0.37 -10.35 -0.59
CA VAL A 83 -0.12 -9.40 0.47
C VAL A 83 -1.33 -9.38 1.39
N ARG A 84 -1.14 -9.81 2.64
CA ARG A 84 -2.18 -9.80 3.68
C ARG A 84 -2.05 -8.52 4.50
N LYS A 85 -3.11 -7.72 4.49
CA LYS A 85 -3.24 -6.44 5.19
C LYS A 85 -4.09 -6.58 6.46
N GLN A 86 -3.78 -5.76 7.45
CA GLN A 86 -4.52 -5.59 8.70
C GLN A 86 -5.61 -4.52 8.49
N GLY A 87 -6.89 -4.91 8.60
CA GLY A 87 -8.07 -4.07 8.34
C GLY A 87 -9.33 -4.90 8.07
N TRP A 88 -10.49 -4.28 7.85
CA TRP A 88 -11.77 -4.99 7.63
C TRP A 88 -12.14 -5.17 6.16
N LEU A 89 -12.06 -4.11 5.33
CA LEU A 89 -12.24 -4.17 3.87
C LEU A 89 -10.90 -4.41 3.13
N PHE A 90 -10.89 -5.28 2.12
CA PHE A 90 -9.72 -5.59 1.27
C PHE A 90 -8.48 -6.13 2.00
N LYS A 91 -8.70 -7.08 2.92
CA LYS A 91 -7.65 -7.77 3.71
C LYS A 91 -6.59 -8.47 2.85
N HIS A 92 -6.96 -8.98 1.68
CA HIS A 92 -6.07 -9.74 0.83
C HIS A 92 -5.91 -9.03 -0.51
N MET A 93 -4.68 -8.95 -0.97
CA MET A 93 -4.33 -8.34 -2.25
C MET A 93 -3.38 -9.26 -2.99
N ILE A 94 -3.70 -9.59 -4.24
CA ILE A 94 -2.89 -10.43 -5.11
C ILE A 94 -2.16 -9.51 -6.09
N ILE A 95 -0.83 -9.50 -6.01
CA ILE A 95 0.04 -8.80 -6.95
C ILE A 95 0.88 -9.81 -7.73
N THR A 96 1.28 -9.46 -8.94
CA THR A 96 2.05 -10.36 -9.83
C THR A 96 3.35 -9.66 -10.25
N PRO A 97 4.30 -9.44 -9.32
CA PRO A 97 5.56 -8.79 -9.65
C PRO A 97 6.40 -9.66 -10.60
N ARG A 98 7.29 -9.02 -11.37
CA ARG A 98 8.17 -9.72 -12.32
C ARG A 98 9.05 -10.79 -11.64
N ASN A 99 9.49 -10.51 -10.41
CA ASN A 99 10.23 -11.45 -9.57
C ASN A 99 9.58 -11.52 -8.16
N PRO A 100 8.75 -12.53 -7.86
CA PRO A 100 8.00 -12.60 -6.60
C PRO A 100 8.87 -12.84 -5.37
N PHE A 101 9.98 -13.56 -5.51
CA PHE A 101 10.87 -13.88 -4.39
C PHE A 101 11.69 -12.66 -3.96
N VAL A 102 12.30 -11.98 -4.93
CA VAL A 102 13.05 -10.74 -4.67
C VAL A 102 12.12 -9.67 -4.14
N PHE A 103 10.96 -9.48 -4.78
CA PHE A 103 9.97 -8.51 -4.33
C PHE A 103 9.47 -8.79 -2.90
N ARG A 104 9.24 -10.07 -2.56
CA ARG A 104 8.87 -10.46 -1.19
C ARG A 104 9.97 -10.10 -0.19
N ALA A 105 11.22 -10.39 -0.51
CA ALA A 105 12.35 -10.07 0.37
C ALA A 105 12.52 -8.56 0.55
N GLU A 106 12.45 -7.78 -0.53
CA GLU A 106 12.49 -6.31 -0.49
C GLU A 106 11.33 -5.73 0.31
N LEU A 107 10.11 -6.24 0.14
CA LEU A 107 8.93 -5.77 0.85
C LEU A 107 9.04 -6.03 2.36
N LEU A 108 9.54 -7.20 2.75
CA LEU A 108 9.79 -7.53 4.16
C LEU A 108 10.89 -6.65 4.75
N ARG A 109 12.00 -6.48 4.02
CA ARG A 109 13.11 -5.60 4.43
C ARG A 109 12.64 -4.15 4.62
N ALA A 110 11.84 -3.62 3.69
CA ALA A 110 11.30 -2.26 3.78
C ALA A 110 10.33 -2.11 4.95
N ARG A 111 9.49 -3.13 5.21
CA ARG A 111 8.61 -3.16 6.39
C ARG A 111 9.41 -3.12 7.68
N ASP A 112 10.43 -3.96 7.81
CA ASP A 112 11.23 -4.06 9.04
C ASP A 112 11.99 -2.75 9.28
N ALA A 113 12.56 -2.15 8.22
CA ALA A 113 13.17 -0.82 8.29
C ALA A 113 12.16 0.25 8.73
N PHE A 114 10.94 0.23 8.18
CA PHE A 114 9.87 1.16 8.57
C PHE A 114 9.51 1.00 10.05
N LEU A 115 9.30 -0.22 10.54
CA LEU A 115 8.94 -0.48 11.94
C LEU A 115 10.06 -0.05 12.89
N ASN A 116 11.32 -0.37 12.57
CA ASN A 116 12.47 0.08 13.36
C ASN A 116 12.59 1.61 13.40
N SER A 117 12.35 2.28 12.25
CA SER A 117 12.36 3.75 12.19
C SER A 117 11.20 4.38 12.96
N ALA A 118 10.03 3.74 12.99
CA ALA A 118 8.87 4.22 13.76
C ALA A 118 9.12 4.10 15.27
N THR A 119 9.75 3.01 15.71
CA THR A 119 10.17 2.83 17.10
C THR A 119 11.25 3.84 17.50
N ALA A 120 12.22 4.11 16.63
CA ALA A 120 13.29 5.09 16.90
C ALA A 120 12.83 6.55 16.82
N ALA A 121 11.83 6.85 15.98
CA ALA A 121 11.25 8.18 15.84
C ALA A 121 10.16 8.48 16.88
N GLN A 122 9.80 7.52 17.73
CA GLN A 122 9.01 7.79 18.92
C GLN A 122 9.96 8.51 19.90
N PRO A 123 9.84 9.84 20.06
CA PRO A 123 10.61 10.52 21.10
C PRO A 123 10.16 9.85 22.39
N ALA A 124 11.10 9.53 23.28
CA ALA A 124 10.78 9.22 24.66
C ALA A 124 9.65 10.18 25.07
N SER A 125 8.45 9.63 25.33
CA SER A 125 7.41 10.40 26.00
C SER A 125 8.12 11.09 27.15
N PRO A 126 7.99 12.41 27.31
CA PRO A 126 8.65 13.10 28.41
C PRO A 126 8.25 12.35 29.66
N GLU A 127 9.27 11.82 30.32
CA GLU A 127 9.27 11.36 31.69
C GLU A 127 8.23 12.20 32.46
N PRO A 128 7.29 11.57 33.20
CA PRO A 128 6.28 12.32 33.93
C PRO A 128 7.02 13.39 34.74
N ALA A 129 6.76 14.66 34.42
CA ALA A 129 7.47 15.77 34.99
C ALA A 129 7.56 15.56 36.52
N PRO A 130 8.75 15.68 37.15
CA PRO A 130 8.85 15.58 38.59
C PRO A 130 7.84 16.56 39.17
N ALA A 131 6.89 16.03 39.96
CA ALA A 131 5.82 16.78 40.56
C ALA A 131 6.38 18.07 41.14
N GLN A 132 6.03 19.20 40.54
CA GLN A 132 6.37 20.50 41.11
C GLN A 132 5.80 20.52 42.53
N PRO A 133 6.59 20.83 43.57
CA PRO A 133 6.03 20.99 44.90
C PRO A 133 5.06 22.17 44.84
N THR A 134 3.77 21.87 45.06
CA THR A 134 2.71 22.85 45.23
C THR A 134 3.19 23.91 46.24
N PRO A 135 3.18 25.21 45.92
CA PRO A 135 3.45 26.21 46.93
C PRO A 135 2.30 26.17 47.93
N THR A 136 2.59 25.73 49.14
CA THR A 136 1.72 25.84 50.30
C THR A 136 1.40 27.32 50.50
N GLN A 137 0.21 27.72 50.06
CA GLN A 137 -0.34 29.05 50.29
C GLN A 137 -0.84 29.12 51.74
N ASN A 138 0.10 29.26 52.68
CA ASN A 138 -0.18 29.61 54.07
C ASN A 138 0.45 30.97 54.37
N GLN A 139 -0.34 31.81 55.03
CA GLN A 139 -0.01 33.11 55.63
C GLN A 139 -0.20 34.35 54.74
N GLN A 140 -1.39 34.96 54.85
CA GLN A 140 -1.51 36.41 55.13
C GLN A 140 -2.90 36.69 55.73
N THR A 141 -3.07 36.40 57.02
CA THR A 141 -3.27 37.39 58.10
C THR A 141 -4.63 38.08 58.09
N ASP A 142 -5.54 37.50 58.86
CA ASP A 142 -6.32 38.22 59.88
C ASP A 142 -5.47 39.33 60.52
N PHE A 143 -5.84 40.59 60.30
CA PHE A 143 -5.69 41.66 61.27
C PHE A 143 -6.54 42.85 60.83
N LYS A 144 -7.83 42.83 61.21
CA LYS A 144 -8.68 44.02 61.18
C LYS A 144 -9.52 44.07 62.45
N ALA A 145 -8.92 44.59 63.51
CA ALA A 145 -9.62 45.03 64.71
C ALA A 145 -8.92 46.27 65.28
N SER A 146 -9.73 47.17 65.83
CA SER A 146 -9.43 48.41 66.56
C SER A 146 -9.27 49.69 65.74
N ALA A 147 -10.41 50.37 65.57
CA ALA A 147 -10.57 51.78 65.91
C ALA A 147 -11.92 51.95 66.62
#